data_AF-A0A1C0U2Q8-F1
#
_entry.id   AF-A0A1C0U2Q8-F1
#
_cell.length_a   1.000
_cell.length_b   1.000
_cell.length_c   1.000
_cell.angle_alpha   90.00
_cell.angle_beta   90.00
_cell.angle_gamma   90.00
#
_symmetry.space_group_name_H-M   'P 1'
#
loop_
_entity.id
_entity.type
_entity.pdbx_description
1 polymer ?
#
loop_
_entity_poly.entity_id
_entity_poly.type
_entity_poly.pdbx_seq_one_letter_code
_entity_poly.pdbx_strand_id
1 'polypeptide(L)'
;MKTKLLSFCLSTLLCSAIPLIGYTAPITTTNKTTTSQDAIAPYLSITALQKLNWQPVNTNDTQTITLNATSQQLNEGDIQGSIAAFALPANRGSLDITLSSLVKDKQVYVPNVLVFDQALRPAAFYPSSYFPYERPGVMSTDRLEGTLKLTPALGQQQIYILIYTTCTDLQKSTQMVDPAKAYAQGVGNAVPAIPDPVARHTPTGTLKLKVKSEQNAGNITIGQVFSSPAQEPIIVGPTQTTVTPPTSQKIKPVLSDTERYFSDAIKKEINNGNIDKALKLLDEAERLGSATARETFINSIKNKG
;
A
#
# COMPACT_ATOMS: atom_id res chain seq x y z
N MET A 1 84.06 16.42 -19.03
CA MET A 1 83.37 15.60 -18.01
C MET A 1 82.59 14.52 -18.76
N LYS A 2 82.92 13.23 -18.65
CA LYS A 2 82.56 12.25 -17.58
C LYS A 2 81.02 12.13 -17.44
N THR A 3 80.29 11.15 -18.02
CA THR A 3 80.16 9.66 -17.77
C THR A 3 79.28 9.31 -16.54
N LYS A 4 78.37 8.32 -16.53
CA LYS A 4 78.18 7.05 -17.31
C LYS A 4 76.68 6.65 -17.51
N LEU A 5 76.42 5.71 -18.46
CA LEU A 5 75.61 4.45 -18.43
C LEU A 5 74.53 4.22 -17.33
N LEU A 6 73.48 3.40 -17.51
CA LEU A 6 73.52 1.95 -17.84
C LEU A 6 72.17 1.35 -18.33
N SER A 7 72.26 0.35 -19.21
CA SER A 7 71.17 -0.55 -19.61
C SER A 7 71.31 -1.89 -18.86
N PHE A 8 70.20 -2.56 -18.51
CA PHE A 8 70.23 -3.96 -18.11
C PHE A 8 68.94 -4.70 -18.49
N CYS A 9 69.03 -5.59 -19.49
CA CYS A 9 68.05 -6.66 -19.67
C CYS A 9 68.43 -7.81 -18.73
N LEU A 10 67.46 -8.44 -18.08
CA LEU A 10 67.64 -9.78 -17.54
C LEU A 10 66.39 -10.62 -17.78
N SER A 11 66.47 -11.48 -18.79
CA SER A 11 65.48 -12.49 -19.10
C SER A 11 65.68 -13.72 -18.21
N THR A 12 64.62 -14.19 -17.56
CA THR A 12 64.56 -15.50 -16.91
C THR A 12 63.42 -16.33 -17.51
N LEU A 13 63.78 -17.38 -18.24
CA LEU A 13 62.89 -18.53 -18.45
C LEU A 13 62.93 -19.40 -17.18
N LEU A 14 61.79 -19.98 -16.77
CA LEU A 14 61.63 -21.44 -16.71
C LEU A 14 60.18 -21.87 -16.40
N CYS A 15 59.65 -22.74 -17.26
CA CYS A 15 58.87 -23.94 -16.97
C CYS A 15 57.65 -23.90 -15.99
N SER A 16 56.44 -24.06 -16.55
CA SER A 16 55.43 -24.98 -16.02
C SER A 16 54.53 -25.52 -17.14
N ALA A 17 53.92 -26.69 -16.92
CA ALA A 17 53.47 -27.58 -18.00
C ALA A 17 51.98 -27.44 -18.39
N ILE A 18 51.68 -27.85 -19.64
CA ILE A 18 50.33 -28.01 -20.19
C ILE A 18 49.72 -29.33 -19.68
N PRO A 19 48.43 -29.32 -19.30
CA PRO A 19 47.54 -30.42 -19.69
C PRO A 19 46.42 -29.92 -20.61
N LEU A 20 46.32 -30.53 -21.78
CA LEU A 20 45.24 -30.31 -22.74
C LEU A 20 44.05 -31.16 -22.29
N ILE A 21 42.99 -30.53 -21.76
CA ILE A 21 41.69 -31.19 -21.54
C ILE A 21 40.68 -30.50 -22.44
N GLY A 22 40.20 -31.24 -23.45
CA GLY A 22 39.26 -30.73 -24.44
C GLY A 22 37.88 -30.50 -23.85
N TYR A 23 37.34 -29.29 -24.01
CA TYR A 23 35.93 -29.02 -23.75
C TYR A 23 35.08 -29.59 -24.88
N THR A 24 34.48 -30.75 -24.65
CA THR A 24 33.34 -31.22 -25.44
C THR A 24 32.13 -30.33 -25.14
N ALA A 25 31.56 -29.68 -26.15
CA ALA A 25 30.32 -28.94 -26.00
C ALA A 25 29.10 -29.88 -26.06
N PRO A 26 28.17 -29.82 -25.10
CA PRO A 26 26.79 -30.25 -25.30
C PRO A 26 25.91 -29.05 -25.65
N ILE A 27 25.63 -28.95 -26.95
CA ILE A 27 24.32 -28.70 -27.55
C ILE A 27 23.23 -28.07 -26.65
N THR A 28 22.75 -26.92 -27.10
CA THR A 28 21.50 -26.25 -26.75
C THR A 28 20.38 -27.17 -26.20
N THR A 29 20.02 -26.98 -24.93
CA THR A 29 18.67 -27.28 -24.44
C THR A 29 18.03 -26.00 -23.92
N THR A 30 17.09 -25.45 -24.68
CA THR A 30 16.32 -24.26 -24.33
C THR A 30 15.29 -24.56 -23.24
N ASN A 31 15.72 -24.58 -21.97
CA ASN A 31 14.81 -24.60 -20.82
C ASN A 31 14.52 -23.17 -20.35
N LYS A 32 13.50 -22.57 -20.96
CA LYS A 32 12.94 -21.25 -20.64
C LYS A 32 12.15 -21.29 -19.32
N THR A 33 12.83 -21.24 -18.17
CA THR A 33 12.21 -21.01 -16.83
C THR A 33 13.24 -20.65 -15.76
N THR A 34 13.69 -19.39 -15.71
CA THR A 34 14.04 -18.69 -14.45
C THR A 34 14.33 -17.21 -14.69
N THR A 35 13.45 -16.35 -14.22
CA THR A 35 13.78 -15.02 -13.66
C THR A 35 12.81 -14.75 -12.52
N SER A 36 12.89 -15.55 -11.46
CA SER A 36 12.59 -15.03 -10.13
C SER A 36 13.67 -14.01 -9.82
N GLN A 37 13.26 -12.76 -9.66
CA GLN A 37 14.17 -11.63 -9.51
C GLN A 37 14.57 -11.54 -8.04
N ASP A 38 15.55 -12.35 -7.62
CA ASP A 38 16.10 -12.41 -6.26
C ASP A 38 16.88 -11.13 -5.92
N ALA A 39 16.17 -10.02 -5.81
CA ALA A 39 16.64 -8.82 -5.16
C ALA A 39 16.60 -9.07 -3.64
N ILE A 40 17.76 -9.10 -3.01
CA ILE A 40 17.87 -9.31 -1.57
C ILE A 40 17.28 -8.10 -0.85
N ALA A 41 16.28 -8.33 0.01
CA ALA A 41 15.67 -7.29 0.82
C ALA A 41 16.70 -6.67 1.78
N PRO A 42 16.83 -5.34 1.87
CA PRO A 42 17.72 -4.71 2.84
C PRO A 42 17.22 -4.94 4.27
N TYR A 43 18.17 -5.13 5.18
CA TYR A 43 17.87 -5.24 6.61
C TYR A 43 17.53 -3.87 7.20
N LEU A 44 16.44 -3.78 7.95
CA LEU A 44 16.02 -2.58 8.69
C LEU A 44 15.78 -2.94 10.15
N SER A 45 16.18 -2.07 11.08
CA SER A 45 15.97 -2.33 12.50
C SER A 45 14.48 -2.30 12.89
N ILE A 46 14.03 -3.31 13.65
CA ILE A 46 12.64 -3.37 14.15
C ILE A 46 12.29 -2.12 14.98
N THR A 47 13.25 -1.58 15.72
CA THR A 47 13.09 -0.36 16.53
C THR A 47 12.89 0.89 15.68
N ALA A 48 13.44 0.96 14.46
CA ALA A 48 13.13 2.04 13.54
C ALA A 48 11.74 1.87 12.91
N LEU A 49 11.39 0.64 12.47
CA LEU A 49 10.06 0.33 11.91
C LEU A 49 8.91 0.62 12.90
N GLN A 50 9.13 0.38 14.20
CA GLN A 50 8.18 0.70 15.27
C GLN A 50 7.99 2.20 15.54
N LYS A 51 8.92 3.05 15.10
CA LYS A 51 8.81 4.52 15.21
C LYS A 51 8.06 5.15 14.02
N LEU A 52 7.78 4.38 12.97
CA LEU A 52 7.07 4.88 11.79
C LEU A 52 5.56 4.97 12.06
N ASN A 53 4.97 6.08 11.63
CA ASN A 53 3.52 6.30 11.65
C ASN A 53 2.90 5.63 10.42
N TRP A 54 2.56 4.35 10.55
CA TRP A 54 1.92 3.54 9.50
C TRP A 54 0.50 4.05 9.21
N GLN A 55 0.29 4.60 8.01
CA GLN A 55 -1.00 5.17 7.59
C GLN A 55 -1.94 4.09 7.04
N PRO A 56 -3.21 4.02 7.47
CA PRO A 56 -4.17 3.07 6.91
C PRO A 56 -4.56 3.45 5.46
N VAL A 57 -4.58 2.45 4.56
CA VAL A 57 -4.94 2.64 3.15
C VAL A 57 -6.41 2.28 2.91
N ASN A 58 -7.14 3.16 2.22
CA ASN A 58 -8.48 2.89 1.72
C ASN A 58 -8.39 2.02 0.46
N THR A 59 -9.06 0.87 0.46
CA THR A 59 -9.05 -0.13 -0.63
C THR A 59 -10.09 0.12 -1.73
N ASN A 60 -10.80 1.25 -1.69
CA ASN A 60 -11.87 1.57 -2.65
C ASN A 60 -11.40 2.57 -3.73
N ASP A 61 -10.48 3.46 -3.37
CA ASP A 61 -10.06 4.61 -4.19
C ASP A 61 -8.56 4.62 -4.46
N THR A 62 -8.14 5.47 -5.42
CA THR A 62 -6.72 5.75 -5.65
C THR A 62 -6.26 6.87 -4.73
N GLN A 63 -5.44 6.54 -3.73
CA GLN A 63 -4.85 7.53 -2.84
C GLN A 63 -3.70 8.25 -3.53
N THR A 64 -3.65 9.59 -3.41
CA THR A 64 -2.52 10.41 -3.87
C THR A 64 -1.72 10.87 -2.66
N ILE A 65 -0.41 10.66 -2.68
CA ILE A 65 0.50 10.87 -1.56
C ILE A 65 1.63 11.80 -2.00
N THR A 66 1.76 12.94 -1.34
CA THR A 66 2.82 13.92 -1.62
C THR A 66 3.97 13.72 -0.65
N LEU A 67 5.09 13.22 -1.17
CA LEU A 67 6.36 13.10 -0.44
C LEU A 67 7.12 14.42 -0.52
N ASN A 68 7.34 15.05 0.62
CA ASN A 68 7.96 16.37 0.77
C ASN A 68 8.84 16.42 2.03
N ALA A 69 9.48 17.57 2.30
CA ALA A 69 10.40 17.73 3.43
C ALA A 69 9.74 17.57 4.83
N THR A 70 8.41 17.63 4.94
CA THR A 70 7.67 17.39 6.20
C THR A 70 7.13 15.96 6.31
N SER A 71 7.35 15.13 5.28
CA SER A 71 7.03 13.71 5.31
C SER A 71 8.02 12.97 6.21
N GLN A 72 7.64 11.76 6.64
CA GLN A 72 8.51 10.91 7.46
C GLN A 72 9.81 10.59 6.71
N GLN A 73 10.89 10.42 7.46
CA GLN A 73 12.21 10.02 6.96
C GLN A 73 12.67 8.79 7.73
N LEU A 74 13.51 7.97 7.10
CA LEU A 74 14.09 6.77 7.71
C LEU A 74 15.57 6.70 7.33
N ASN A 75 16.44 6.83 8.33
CA ASN A 75 17.89 6.87 8.16
C ASN A 75 18.49 5.50 8.51
N GLU A 76 18.20 4.50 7.68
CA GLU A 76 18.64 3.10 7.85
C GLU A 76 19.19 2.59 6.51
N GLY A 77 20.39 2.01 6.50
CA GLY A 77 21.06 1.56 5.28
C GLY A 77 21.25 2.68 4.25
N ASP A 78 21.00 2.36 2.97
CA ASP A 78 21.08 3.32 1.84
C ASP A 78 19.79 4.15 1.64
N ILE A 79 18.83 4.10 2.57
CA ILE A 79 17.56 4.84 2.43
C ILE A 79 17.83 6.35 2.55
N GLN A 80 17.30 7.12 1.59
CA GLN A 80 17.44 8.58 1.58
C GLN A 80 16.15 9.27 1.18
N GLY A 81 15.84 10.37 1.87
CA GLY A 81 14.71 11.25 1.55
C GLY A 81 13.42 10.88 2.28
N SER A 82 12.31 11.37 1.72
CA SER A 82 10.97 11.18 2.27
C SER A 82 10.46 9.78 1.99
N ILE A 83 9.80 9.15 2.97
CA ILE A 83 9.23 7.80 2.87
C ILE A 83 7.70 7.81 3.02
N ALA A 84 7.05 6.78 2.48
CA ALA A 84 5.64 6.48 2.76
C ALA A 84 5.53 5.13 3.48
N ALA A 85 4.80 5.09 4.59
CA ALA A 85 4.62 3.89 5.40
C ALA A 85 3.12 3.60 5.54
N PHE A 86 2.67 2.44 5.05
CA PHE A 86 1.26 2.09 4.92
C PHE A 86 0.90 0.79 5.64
N ALA A 87 -0.31 0.76 6.19
CA ALA A 87 -0.97 -0.41 6.76
C ALA A 87 -2.14 -0.81 5.86
N LEU A 88 -2.16 -2.05 5.38
CA LEU A 88 -3.18 -2.57 4.46
C LEU A 88 -3.92 -3.77 5.08
N PRO A 89 -5.27 -3.81 5.02
CA PRO A 89 -6.03 -4.96 5.50
C PRO A 89 -5.71 -6.20 4.65
N ALA A 90 -5.32 -7.27 5.33
CA ALA A 90 -4.86 -8.53 4.73
C ALA A 90 -5.87 -9.69 4.87
N ASN A 91 -6.97 -9.47 5.58
CA ASN A 91 -8.03 -10.46 5.79
C ASN A 91 -9.06 -10.54 4.63
N ARG A 92 -8.75 -9.96 3.46
CA ARG A 92 -9.68 -9.83 2.31
C ARG A 92 -9.23 -10.55 1.03
N GLY A 93 -8.54 -11.68 1.18
CA GLY A 93 -7.96 -12.43 0.05
C GLY A 93 -6.72 -11.74 -0.52
N SER A 94 -6.35 -12.09 -1.76
CA SER A 94 -5.20 -11.49 -2.43
C SER A 94 -5.41 -9.98 -2.69
N LEU A 95 -4.31 -9.25 -2.71
CA LEU A 95 -4.22 -7.81 -2.93
C LEU A 95 -3.47 -7.53 -4.24
N ASP A 96 -4.11 -6.76 -5.12
CA ASP A 96 -3.50 -6.18 -6.31
C ASP A 96 -3.22 -4.70 -6.04
N ILE A 97 -1.95 -4.33 -5.95
CA ILE A 97 -1.51 -3.00 -5.52
C ILE A 97 -0.73 -2.34 -6.66
N THR A 98 -1.34 -1.37 -7.34
CA THR A 98 -0.63 -0.53 -8.31
C THR A 98 -0.04 0.68 -7.60
N LEU A 99 1.29 0.82 -7.69
CA LEU A 99 2.02 1.99 -7.25
C LEU A 99 2.55 2.75 -8.46
N SER A 100 2.18 4.03 -8.58
CA SER A 100 2.67 4.94 -9.60
C SER A 100 3.44 6.10 -8.95
N SER A 101 4.65 6.41 -9.38
CA SER A 101 5.37 7.63 -9.03
C SER A 101 5.33 8.60 -10.21
N LEU A 102 4.68 9.75 -10.03
CA LEU A 102 4.45 10.68 -11.14
C LEU A 102 5.72 11.48 -11.45
N VAL A 103 6.03 11.62 -12.74
CA VAL A 103 7.01 12.61 -13.18
C VAL A 103 6.36 13.99 -13.17
N LYS A 104 7.06 14.98 -12.63
CA LYS A 104 6.69 16.40 -12.70
C LYS A 104 7.94 17.24 -12.93
N ASP A 105 7.89 18.21 -13.84
CA ASP A 105 8.99 19.15 -14.10
C ASP A 105 10.35 18.46 -14.36
N LYS A 106 10.32 17.34 -15.12
CA LYS A 106 11.46 16.43 -15.36
C LYS A 106 12.15 15.92 -14.08
N GLN A 107 11.37 15.72 -13.02
CA GLN A 107 11.79 15.13 -11.75
C GLN A 107 10.84 14.00 -11.36
N VAL A 108 11.38 12.94 -10.77
CA VAL A 108 10.59 11.77 -10.34
C VAL A 108 11.17 11.12 -9.10
N TYR A 109 10.31 10.71 -8.19
CA TYR A 109 10.70 9.89 -7.05
C TYR A 109 10.84 8.43 -7.50
N VAL A 110 11.93 7.74 -7.15
CA VAL A 110 12.13 6.35 -7.59
C VAL A 110 11.83 5.38 -6.44
N PRO A 111 10.68 4.67 -6.47
CA PRO A 111 10.28 3.83 -5.36
C PRO A 111 11.05 2.51 -5.32
N ASN A 112 11.50 2.15 -4.13
CA ASN A 112 11.75 0.78 -3.69
C ASN A 112 10.65 0.44 -2.68
N VAL A 113 10.14 -0.78 -2.70
CA VAL A 113 9.01 -1.19 -1.85
C VAL A 113 9.36 -2.44 -1.06
N LEU A 114 9.32 -2.32 0.26
CA LEU A 114 9.51 -3.41 1.19
C LEU A 114 8.17 -3.72 1.89
N VAL A 115 7.71 -4.95 1.73
CA VAL A 115 6.47 -5.47 2.30
C VAL A 115 6.81 -6.28 3.54
N PHE A 116 6.07 -6.09 4.63
CA PHE A 116 6.22 -6.82 5.87
C PHE A 116 4.92 -7.53 6.28
N ASP A 117 5.08 -8.63 7.02
CA ASP A 117 3.98 -9.29 7.71
C ASP A 117 3.46 -8.48 8.91
N GLN A 118 2.42 -8.99 9.57
CA GLN A 118 1.83 -8.38 10.76
C GLN A 118 2.81 -8.22 11.95
N ALA A 119 3.94 -8.96 11.95
CA ALA A 119 5.00 -8.87 12.95
C ALA A 119 6.19 -7.99 12.50
N LEU A 120 6.01 -7.19 11.45
CA LEU A 120 7.04 -6.33 10.83
C LEU A 120 8.27 -7.10 10.33
N ARG A 121 8.10 -8.37 9.93
CA ARG A 121 9.15 -9.17 9.29
C ARG A 121 9.10 -9.00 7.77
N PRO A 122 10.23 -8.82 7.07
CA PRO A 122 10.25 -8.74 5.61
C PRO A 122 9.58 -9.97 4.96
N ALA A 123 8.63 -9.71 4.07
CA ALA A 123 7.84 -10.73 3.36
C ALA A 123 8.04 -10.69 1.84
N ALA A 124 8.23 -9.50 1.26
CA ALA A 124 8.58 -9.33 -0.15
C ALA A 124 9.32 -8.00 -0.37
N PHE A 125 10.18 -7.94 -1.39
CA PHE A 125 10.92 -6.74 -1.78
C PHE A 125 10.83 -6.50 -3.29
N TYR A 126 10.55 -5.25 -3.66
CA TYR A 126 10.46 -4.79 -5.03
C TYR A 126 11.46 -3.63 -5.21
N PRO A 127 12.61 -3.86 -5.87
CA PRO A 127 13.61 -2.82 -6.09
C PRO A 127 13.13 -1.79 -7.12
N SER A 128 13.84 -0.67 -7.24
CA SER A 128 13.57 0.39 -8.23
C SER A 128 13.37 -0.11 -9.66
N SER A 129 14.09 -1.16 -10.09
CA SER A 129 13.93 -1.78 -11.41
C SER A 129 12.57 -2.45 -11.66
N TYR A 130 11.76 -2.67 -10.63
CA TYR A 130 10.40 -3.21 -10.75
C TYR A 130 9.37 -2.16 -11.22
N PHE A 131 9.75 -0.87 -11.22
CA PHE A 131 8.89 0.25 -11.57
C PHE A 131 9.40 0.93 -12.86
N PRO A 132 9.20 0.31 -14.05
CA PRO A 132 9.60 0.90 -15.32
C PRO A 132 8.86 2.21 -15.59
N TYR A 133 9.44 3.02 -16.49
CA TYR A 133 8.79 4.21 -17.02
C TYR A 133 7.60 3.84 -17.91
N GLU A 134 6.46 4.41 -17.58
CA GLU A 134 5.22 4.34 -18.33
C GLU A 134 4.88 5.72 -18.90
N ARG A 135 4.76 5.76 -20.23
CA ARG A 135 4.38 6.94 -21.01
C ARG A 135 2.96 7.43 -20.66
N PRO A 136 2.61 8.69 -21.01
CA PRO A 136 1.27 9.22 -20.77
C PRO A 136 0.19 8.41 -21.52
N GLY A 137 -0.95 8.26 -20.87
CA GLY A 137 -2.19 7.75 -21.44
C GLY A 137 -3.31 8.79 -21.35
N VAL A 138 -4.51 8.43 -21.79
CA VAL A 138 -5.67 9.36 -21.81
C VAL A 138 -6.01 9.93 -20.42
N MET A 139 -5.72 9.19 -19.35
CA MET A 139 -6.02 9.55 -17.95
C MET A 139 -4.78 9.45 -17.03
N SER A 140 -3.57 9.32 -17.59
CA SER A 140 -2.32 9.15 -16.84
C SER A 140 -1.19 9.97 -17.44
N THR A 141 -0.36 10.55 -16.58
CA THR A 141 0.86 11.26 -16.99
C THR A 141 2.04 10.30 -17.09
N ASP A 142 3.20 10.84 -17.53
CA ASP A 142 4.50 10.24 -17.30
C ASP A 142 4.65 9.80 -15.84
N ARG A 143 5.11 8.56 -15.63
CA ARG A 143 5.26 7.96 -14.31
C ARG A 143 6.21 6.76 -14.34
N LEU A 144 6.76 6.39 -13.18
CA LEU A 144 7.26 5.04 -12.93
C LEU A 144 6.10 4.22 -12.34
N GLU A 145 5.84 3.01 -12.81
CA GLU A 145 4.68 2.22 -12.33
C GLU A 145 4.97 0.73 -12.22
N GLY A 146 4.39 0.09 -11.19
CA GLY A 146 4.48 -1.34 -10.96
C GLY A 146 3.25 -1.85 -10.20
N THR A 147 2.85 -3.10 -10.45
CA THR A 147 1.69 -3.72 -9.76
C THR A 147 2.13 -4.93 -8.97
N LEU A 148 2.14 -4.78 -7.64
CA LEU A 148 2.49 -5.83 -6.69
C LEU A 148 1.26 -6.73 -6.49
N LYS A 149 1.45 -8.04 -6.68
CA LYS A 149 0.46 -9.07 -6.36
C LYS A 149 0.86 -9.75 -5.05
N LEU A 150 0.09 -9.54 -3.99
CA LEU A 150 0.37 -10.06 -2.66
C LEU A 150 -0.76 -10.98 -2.22
N THR A 151 -0.42 -12.18 -1.75
CA THR A 151 -1.39 -13.10 -1.13
C THR A 151 -1.00 -13.26 0.33
N PRO A 152 -1.68 -12.57 1.27
CA PRO A 152 -1.41 -12.70 2.69
C PRO A 152 -1.60 -14.14 3.20
N ALA A 153 -0.84 -14.52 4.24
CA ALA A 153 -0.98 -15.82 4.86
C ALA A 153 -2.30 -15.92 5.65
N LEU A 154 -2.85 -17.13 5.74
CA LEU A 154 -4.09 -17.40 6.49
C LEU A 154 -3.98 -16.89 7.94
N GLY A 155 -4.98 -16.14 8.38
CA GLY A 155 -5.03 -15.53 9.72
C GLY A 155 -4.41 -14.14 9.83
N GLN A 156 -3.62 -13.67 8.86
CA GLN A 156 -3.10 -12.30 8.86
C GLN A 156 -4.23 -11.28 8.71
N GLN A 157 -4.32 -10.34 9.65
CA GLN A 157 -5.31 -9.26 9.61
C GLN A 157 -4.79 -8.04 8.84
N GLN A 158 -3.47 -7.81 8.88
CA GLN A 158 -2.83 -6.65 8.28
C GLN A 158 -1.43 -6.99 7.77
N ILE A 159 -1.01 -6.33 6.68
CA ILE A 159 0.38 -6.25 6.22
C ILE A 159 0.83 -4.79 6.21
N TYR A 160 2.14 -4.57 6.18
CA TYR A 160 2.73 -3.24 6.13
C TYR A 160 3.55 -3.06 4.85
N ILE A 161 3.52 -1.86 4.28
CA ILE A 161 4.26 -1.51 3.05
C ILE A 161 5.03 -0.23 3.28
N LEU A 162 6.36 -0.32 3.16
CA LEU A 162 7.27 0.82 3.21
C LEU A 162 7.74 1.13 1.79
N ILE A 163 7.49 2.36 1.34
CA ILE A 163 7.95 2.90 0.07
C ILE A 163 9.02 3.95 0.39
N TYR A 164 10.20 3.79 -0.20
CA TYR A 164 11.35 4.64 0.02
C TYR A 164 12.16 4.80 -1.27
N THR A 165 13.20 5.65 -1.27
CA THR A 165 14.20 5.70 -2.34
C THR A 165 15.61 5.58 -1.74
N THR A 166 16.62 5.30 -2.57
CA THR A 166 17.98 5.05 -2.10
C THR A 166 18.97 6.08 -2.62
N CYS A 167 20.07 6.27 -1.89
CA CYS A 167 21.24 7.02 -2.34
C CYS A 167 21.66 6.62 -3.77
N THR A 168 21.67 5.32 -4.07
CA THR A 168 22.10 4.80 -5.38
C THR A 168 21.12 5.10 -6.50
N ASP A 169 19.81 5.10 -6.21
CA ASP A 169 18.79 5.44 -7.20
C ASP A 169 18.76 6.94 -7.48
N LEU A 170 18.98 7.78 -6.46
CA LEU A 170 19.04 9.24 -6.61
C LEU A 170 20.20 9.73 -7.52
N GLN A 171 21.25 8.94 -7.70
CA GLN A 171 22.33 9.25 -8.67
C GLN A 171 22.00 8.85 -10.12
N LYS A 172 20.91 8.11 -10.36
CA LYS A 172 20.47 7.67 -11.69
C LYS A 172 19.54 8.71 -12.32
N SER A 173 19.08 8.41 -13.54
CA SER A 173 18.03 9.18 -14.23
C SER A 173 17.16 8.26 -15.07
N THR A 174 15.96 8.71 -15.40
CA THR A 174 15.00 7.97 -16.23
C THR A 174 14.84 8.67 -17.57
N GLN A 175 15.14 7.98 -18.67
CA GLN A 175 14.78 8.45 -20.01
C GLN A 175 13.28 8.25 -20.23
N MET A 176 12.59 9.31 -20.67
CA MET A 176 11.17 9.31 -21.02
C MET A 176 11.02 9.34 -22.54
N VAL A 177 9.82 9.10 -23.08
CA VAL A 177 9.59 9.25 -24.53
C VAL A 177 9.24 10.70 -24.85
N ASP A 178 9.89 11.31 -25.84
CA ASP A 178 9.51 12.66 -26.28
C ASP A 178 8.06 12.71 -26.82
N PRO A 179 7.23 13.69 -26.40
CA PRO A 179 5.84 13.80 -26.86
C PRO A 179 5.67 13.84 -28.39
N ALA A 180 6.59 14.45 -29.13
CA ALA A 180 6.52 14.50 -30.59
C ALA A 180 6.82 13.14 -31.23
N LYS A 181 7.68 12.31 -30.62
CA LYS A 181 7.88 10.91 -31.04
C LYS A 181 6.64 10.07 -30.73
N ALA A 182 6.11 10.17 -29.52
CA ALA A 182 4.91 9.43 -29.12
C ALA A 182 3.70 9.77 -30.01
N TYR A 183 3.53 11.06 -30.36
CA TYR A 183 2.50 11.50 -31.29
C TYR A 183 2.73 10.93 -32.70
N ALA A 184 3.94 11.06 -33.26
CA ALA A 184 4.25 10.54 -34.59
C ALA A 184 4.01 9.03 -34.70
N GLN A 185 4.44 8.26 -33.70
CA GLN A 185 4.14 6.82 -33.59
C GLN A 185 2.64 6.54 -33.51
N GLY A 186 1.89 7.33 -32.74
CA GLY A 186 0.44 7.16 -32.58
C GLY A 186 -0.39 7.45 -33.84
N VAL A 187 0.08 8.35 -34.72
CA VAL A 187 -0.60 8.68 -35.99
C VAL A 187 -0.01 7.96 -37.22
N GLY A 188 0.99 7.08 -37.03
CA GLY A 188 1.63 6.34 -38.13
C GLY A 188 2.61 7.16 -38.99
N ASN A 189 3.04 8.33 -38.51
CA ASN A 189 4.03 9.17 -39.18
C ASN A 189 5.47 8.73 -38.90
N ALA A 190 6.41 9.18 -39.72
CA ALA A 190 7.84 9.01 -39.47
C ALA A 190 8.24 9.64 -38.12
N VAL A 191 8.97 8.89 -37.30
CA VAL A 191 9.37 9.32 -35.95
C VAL A 191 10.50 10.35 -36.04
N PRO A 192 10.37 11.55 -35.44
CA PRO A 192 11.42 12.57 -35.49
C PRO A 192 12.72 12.13 -34.81
N ALA A 193 13.86 12.44 -35.44
CA ALA A 193 15.21 12.17 -34.93
C ALA A 193 15.66 13.21 -33.87
N ILE A 194 14.86 13.38 -32.81
CA ILE A 194 15.12 14.29 -31.69
C ILE A 194 15.61 13.52 -30.45
N PRO A 195 16.44 14.10 -29.57
CA PRO A 195 16.78 13.49 -28.28
C PRO A 195 15.54 13.36 -27.37
N ASP A 196 15.52 12.32 -26.54
CA ASP A 196 14.45 12.12 -25.56
C ASP A 196 14.67 12.96 -24.28
N PRO A 197 13.61 13.43 -23.61
CA PRO A 197 13.71 14.09 -22.33
C PRO A 197 14.10 13.11 -21.22
N VAL A 198 14.99 13.55 -20.33
CA VAL A 198 15.45 12.76 -19.18
C VAL A 198 14.93 13.38 -17.88
N ALA A 199 14.30 12.55 -17.04
CA ALA A 199 13.88 12.91 -15.69
C ALA A 199 14.99 12.62 -14.66
N ARG A 200 15.27 13.60 -13.80
CA ARG A 200 16.17 13.44 -12.65
C ARG A 200 15.45 12.77 -11.49
N HIS A 201 16.17 11.97 -10.72
CA HIS A 201 15.61 11.31 -9.55
C HIS A 201 15.65 12.25 -8.33
N THR A 202 14.59 12.25 -7.52
CA THR A 202 14.42 13.18 -6.39
C THR A 202 14.00 12.49 -5.09
N PRO A 203 14.45 12.97 -3.92
CA PRO A 203 14.09 12.41 -2.60
C PRO A 203 12.65 12.74 -2.17
N THR A 204 11.91 13.46 -3.02
CA THR A 204 10.55 13.95 -2.85
C THR A 204 9.80 13.79 -4.18
N GLY A 205 8.47 13.79 -4.16
CA GLY A 205 7.64 13.60 -5.35
C GLY A 205 6.18 13.29 -5.02
N THR A 206 5.41 12.84 -6.02
CA THR A 206 3.99 12.49 -5.84
C THR A 206 3.76 11.04 -6.24
N LEU A 207 3.29 10.24 -5.29
CA LEU A 207 2.89 8.85 -5.51
C LEU A 207 1.37 8.76 -5.67
N LYS A 208 0.91 7.78 -6.43
CA LYS A 208 -0.46 7.27 -6.44
C LYS A 208 -0.44 5.80 -6.04
N LEU A 209 -1.26 5.44 -5.06
CA LEU A 209 -1.41 4.08 -4.57
C LEU A 209 -2.86 3.63 -4.81
N LYS A 210 -3.04 2.55 -5.55
CA LYS A 210 -4.34 1.93 -5.78
C LYS A 210 -4.30 0.49 -5.30
N VAL A 211 -5.08 0.19 -4.27
CA VAL A 211 -5.21 -1.17 -3.72
C VAL A 211 -6.55 -1.74 -4.15
N LYS A 212 -6.52 -2.94 -4.72
CA LYS A 212 -7.68 -3.81 -4.91
C LYS A 212 -7.53 -5.05 -4.06
N SER A 213 -8.64 -5.59 -3.60
CA SER A 213 -8.73 -6.88 -2.90
C SER A 213 -9.74 -7.75 -3.66
N GLU A 214 -9.54 -9.07 -3.64
CA GLU A 214 -10.47 -10.04 -4.24
C GLU A 214 -11.92 -9.85 -3.73
N GLN A 215 -12.12 -9.57 -2.45
CA GLN A 215 -13.45 -9.31 -1.88
C GLN A 215 -14.06 -7.95 -2.30
N ASN A 216 -13.26 -7.02 -2.81
CA ASN A 216 -13.74 -5.76 -3.40
C ASN A 216 -13.99 -5.89 -4.91
N ALA A 217 -13.69 -7.04 -5.51
CA ALA A 217 -13.84 -7.30 -6.94
C ALA A 217 -15.28 -7.72 -7.31
N GLY A 218 -16.28 -7.01 -6.78
CA GLY A 218 -17.67 -7.03 -7.28
C GLY A 218 -18.29 -8.41 -7.49
N ASN A 219 -18.03 -9.37 -6.59
CA ASN A 219 -18.58 -10.72 -6.67
C ASN A 219 -20.08 -10.71 -6.33
N ILE A 220 -20.91 -10.55 -7.37
CA ILE A 220 -22.37 -10.62 -7.28
C ILE A 220 -22.78 -12.06 -6.91
N THR A 221 -23.19 -12.27 -5.67
CA THR A 221 -23.77 -13.54 -5.22
C THR A 221 -25.12 -13.77 -5.89
N ILE A 222 -25.16 -14.59 -6.93
CA ILE A 222 -26.40 -15.04 -7.56
C ILE A 222 -26.95 -16.23 -6.75
N GLY A 223 -27.81 -15.92 -5.80
CA GLY A 223 -28.48 -16.86 -4.89
C GLY A 223 -29.25 -16.06 -3.84
N GLN A 224 -30.39 -16.57 -3.36
CA GLN A 224 -31.27 -15.79 -2.49
C GLN A 224 -30.61 -15.45 -1.13
N VAL A 225 -30.10 -14.23 -1.01
CA VAL A 225 -29.74 -13.63 0.27
C VAL A 225 -30.94 -12.84 0.77
N PHE A 226 -31.53 -13.27 1.89
CA PHE A 226 -32.64 -12.56 2.53
C PHE A 226 -32.14 -11.28 3.21
N SER A 227 -32.05 -10.21 2.43
CA SER A 227 -31.66 -8.88 2.89
C SER A 227 -32.82 -7.91 2.68
N SER A 228 -33.46 -7.47 3.77
CA SER A 228 -34.55 -6.50 3.74
C SER A 228 -34.12 -5.18 3.07
N PRO A 229 -34.95 -4.57 2.19
CA PRO A 229 -34.59 -3.33 1.53
C PRO A 229 -34.67 -2.14 2.49
N ALA A 230 -33.60 -1.35 2.55
CA ALA A 230 -33.67 0.03 3.01
C ALA A 230 -34.05 0.92 1.81
N GLN A 231 -35.04 1.79 1.98
CA GLN A 231 -35.32 2.88 1.04
C GLN A 231 -34.83 4.20 1.65
N GLU A 232 -33.95 4.90 0.93
CA GLU A 232 -33.75 6.34 1.09
C GLU A 232 -34.99 7.09 0.53
N PRO A 233 -35.16 8.39 0.86
CA PRO A 233 -34.63 9.38 -0.08
C PRO A 233 -34.11 10.71 0.54
N ILE A 234 -32.91 11.11 0.07
CA ILE A 234 -32.39 12.48 -0.17
C ILE A 234 -32.90 13.69 0.64
N ILE A 235 -31.94 14.45 1.21
CA ILE A 235 -32.10 15.86 1.61
C ILE A 235 -31.05 16.72 0.91
N VAL A 236 -31.49 17.83 0.32
CA VAL A 236 -30.64 18.85 -0.33
C VAL A 236 -30.07 19.79 0.75
N GLY A 237 -28.82 20.25 0.59
CA GLY A 237 -28.17 21.18 1.52
C GLY A 237 -28.79 22.60 1.56
N PRO A 238 -28.21 23.58 2.29
CA PRO A 238 -26.79 23.64 2.68
C PRO A 238 -26.48 24.04 4.13
N THR A 239 -25.20 23.93 4.53
CA THR A 239 -24.36 24.98 5.20
C THR A 239 -23.34 24.39 6.19
N GLN A 240 -22.06 24.54 5.82
CA GLN A 240 -20.84 24.57 6.65
C GLN A 240 -20.44 23.38 7.58
N THR A 241 -19.29 22.80 7.22
CA THR A 241 -18.05 22.69 8.05
C THR A 241 -18.17 23.00 9.57
N THR A 242 -17.50 22.29 10.49
CA THR A 242 -16.03 22.07 10.49
C THR A 242 -15.60 20.93 11.47
N VAL A 243 -14.34 20.49 11.34
CA VAL A 243 -13.48 19.64 12.20
C VAL A 243 -13.75 19.67 13.73
N THR A 244 -13.45 18.66 14.58
CA THR A 244 -12.17 17.95 14.83
C THR A 244 -12.38 16.75 15.80
N PRO A 245 -11.55 15.67 15.77
CA PRO A 245 -11.37 14.72 16.89
C PRO A 245 -10.35 15.28 17.92
N PRO A 246 -10.36 14.92 19.24
CA PRO A 246 -9.93 13.59 19.68
C PRO A 246 -10.47 13.04 21.05
N THR A 247 -10.13 11.77 21.33
CA THR A 247 -9.90 11.14 22.66
C THR A 247 -10.95 11.17 23.79
N SER A 248 -11.27 9.96 24.26
CA SER A 248 -11.43 9.59 25.69
C SER A 248 -12.36 10.45 26.55
N GLN A 249 -13.68 10.32 26.38
CA GLN A 249 -14.66 10.92 27.29
C GLN A 249 -15.70 9.94 27.83
N LYS A 250 -15.50 9.60 29.11
CA LYS A 250 -16.49 9.57 30.19
C LYS A 250 -17.97 9.54 29.74
N ILE A 251 -18.63 8.42 30.02
CA ILE A 251 -20.07 8.18 29.78
C ILE A 251 -20.89 9.40 30.18
N LYS A 252 -21.47 10.09 29.19
CA LYS A 252 -22.54 11.06 29.41
C LYS A 252 -23.85 10.28 29.54
N PRO A 253 -24.75 10.61 30.48
CA PRO A 253 -26.05 9.96 30.55
C PRO A 253 -26.78 10.09 29.22
N VAL A 254 -27.48 9.03 28.83
CA VAL A 254 -28.45 9.10 27.73
C VAL A 254 -29.46 10.20 28.05
N LEU A 255 -29.90 10.95 27.04
CA LEU A 255 -30.98 11.94 27.21
C LEU A 255 -32.18 11.25 27.87
N SER A 256 -32.80 11.89 28.86
CA SER A 256 -33.90 11.34 29.67
C SER A 256 -35.04 10.77 28.83
N ASP A 257 -35.25 11.37 27.66
CA ASP A 257 -36.34 11.04 26.75
C ASP A 257 -36.08 9.70 26.03
N THR A 258 -34.81 9.38 25.77
CA THR A 258 -34.36 8.09 25.22
C THR A 258 -34.45 7.00 26.28
N GLU A 259 -34.01 7.28 27.51
CA GLU A 259 -34.14 6.34 28.65
C GLU A 259 -35.60 5.92 28.84
N ARG A 260 -36.50 6.91 28.87
CA ARG A 260 -37.95 6.70 29.00
C ARG A 260 -38.52 5.91 27.83
N TYR A 261 -38.12 6.21 26.59
CA TYR A 261 -38.56 5.49 25.40
C TYR A 261 -38.26 3.99 25.50
N PHE A 262 -37.02 3.61 25.86
CA PHE A 262 -36.67 2.20 26.02
C PHE A 262 -37.39 1.55 27.20
N SER A 263 -37.48 2.22 28.36
CA SER A 263 -38.21 1.70 29.52
C SER A 263 -39.68 1.40 29.21
N ASP A 264 -40.38 2.29 28.49
CA ASP A 264 -41.79 2.12 28.16
C ASP A 264 -41.99 1.10 27.02
N ALA A 265 -41.07 1.01 26.05
CA ALA A 265 -41.08 -0.03 25.01
C ALA A 265 -40.84 -1.43 25.60
N ILE A 266 -39.88 -1.59 26.51
CA ILE A 266 -39.59 -2.85 27.21
C ILE A 266 -40.82 -3.34 28.00
N LYS A 267 -41.44 -2.45 28.81
CA LYS A 267 -42.68 -2.78 29.54
C LYS A 267 -43.80 -3.23 28.59
N LYS A 268 -44.00 -2.50 27.49
CA LYS A 268 -45.03 -2.80 26.49
C LYS A 268 -44.84 -4.18 25.86
N GLU A 269 -43.64 -4.50 25.40
CA GLU A 269 -43.38 -5.80 24.76
C GLU A 269 -43.45 -6.96 25.76
N ILE A 270 -43.04 -6.78 27.02
CA ILE A 270 -43.22 -7.78 28.08
C ILE A 270 -44.71 -8.03 28.34
N ASN A 271 -45.51 -6.98 28.52
CA ASN A 271 -46.96 -7.09 28.70
C ASN A 271 -47.64 -7.81 27.51
N ASN A 272 -47.18 -7.54 26.29
CA ASN A 272 -47.71 -8.13 25.05
C ASN A 272 -47.28 -9.59 24.81
N GLY A 273 -46.45 -10.20 25.66
CA GLY A 273 -45.95 -11.58 25.44
C GLY A 273 -44.60 -11.67 24.71
N ASN A 274 -44.11 -10.58 24.13
CA ASN A 274 -42.99 -10.55 23.20
C ASN A 274 -41.63 -10.44 23.91
N ILE A 275 -41.28 -11.44 24.73
CA ILE A 275 -40.03 -11.44 25.53
C ILE A 275 -38.78 -11.27 24.63
N ASP A 276 -38.74 -11.92 23.47
CA ASP A 276 -37.62 -11.79 22.52
C ASP A 276 -37.44 -10.37 21.95
N LYS A 277 -38.53 -9.60 21.82
CA LYS A 277 -38.47 -8.19 21.40
C LYS A 277 -38.03 -7.30 22.55
N ALA A 278 -38.51 -7.58 23.76
CA ALA A 278 -38.08 -6.87 24.96
C ALA A 278 -36.59 -7.08 25.25
N LEU A 279 -36.03 -8.26 24.99
CA LEU A 279 -34.59 -8.52 25.06
C LEU A 279 -33.80 -7.70 24.03
N LYS A 280 -34.23 -7.66 22.77
CA LYS A 280 -33.57 -6.82 21.74
C LYS A 280 -33.62 -5.33 22.07
N LEU A 281 -34.71 -4.85 22.67
CA LEU A 281 -34.83 -3.48 23.16
C LEU A 281 -33.92 -3.20 24.37
N LEU A 282 -33.70 -4.20 25.24
CA LEU A 282 -32.74 -4.11 26.34
C LEU A 282 -31.30 -4.03 25.82
N ASP A 283 -30.90 -4.93 24.91
CA ASP A 283 -29.55 -4.94 24.33
C ASP A 283 -29.23 -3.60 23.64
N GLU A 284 -30.21 -3.04 22.91
CA GLU A 284 -30.09 -1.74 22.24
C GLU A 284 -29.99 -0.58 23.24
N ALA A 285 -30.75 -0.62 24.33
CA ALA A 285 -30.68 0.38 25.39
C ALA A 285 -29.32 0.32 26.13
N GLU A 286 -28.83 -0.87 26.47
CA GLU A 286 -27.49 -1.08 27.07
C GLU A 286 -26.38 -0.58 26.13
N ARG A 287 -26.49 -0.86 24.82
CA ARG A 287 -25.56 -0.36 23.78
C ARG A 287 -25.53 1.17 23.70
N LEU A 288 -26.64 1.83 23.98
CA LEU A 288 -26.75 3.29 24.04
C LEU A 288 -26.35 3.88 25.41
N GLY A 289 -26.01 3.05 26.40
CA GLY A 289 -25.57 3.47 27.73
C GLY A 289 -26.70 3.67 28.75
N SER A 290 -27.88 3.08 28.50
CA SER A 290 -29.01 3.11 29.43
C SER A 290 -28.68 2.38 30.74
N ALA A 291 -28.93 3.04 31.87
CA ALA A 291 -28.65 2.48 33.19
C ALA A 291 -29.86 1.75 33.80
N THR A 292 -31.08 2.11 33.41
CA THR A 292 -32.33 1.61 34.02
C THR A 292 -33.09 0.60 33.16
N ALA A 293 -32.68 0.37 31.89
CA ALA A 293 -33.31 -0.61 31.02
C ALA A 293 -33.30 -2.05 31.59
N ARG A 294 -32.16 -2.49 32.14
CA ARG A 294 -32.02 -3.84 32.74
C ARG A 294 -32.93 -4.02 33.96
N GLU A 295 -32.96 -3.04 34.86
CA GLU A 295 -33.85 -3.06 36.02
C GLU A 295 -35.32 -3.03 35.60
N THR A 296 -35.67 -2.21 34.60
CA THR A 296 -37.02 -2.14 34.04
C THR A 296 -37.46 -3.48 33.45
N PHE A 297 -36.58 -4.18 32.72
CA PHE A 297 -36.85 -5.52 32.20
C PHE A 297 -37.13 -6.51 33.33
N ILE A 298 -36.24 -6.59 34.33
CA ILE A 298 -36.35 -7.52 35.47
C ILE A 298 -37.62 -7.29 36.28
N ASN A 299 -37.95 -6.03 36.58
CA ASN A 299 -39.17 -5.69 37.33
C ASN A 299 -40.45 -5.99 36.51
N SER A 300 -40.40 -5.79 35.20
CA SER A 300 -41.56 -6.04 34.32
C SER A 300 -41.84 -7.54 34.13
N ILE A 301 -40.82 -8.38 34.00
CA ILE A 301 -41.03 -9.85 33.96
C ILE A 301 -41.51 -10.39 35.32
N LYS A 302 -41.04 -9.81 36.43
CA LYS A 302 -41.42 -10.23 37.79
C LYS A 302 -42.88 -9.92 38.11
N ASN A 303 -43.43 -8.83 37.56
CA ASN A 303 -44.84 -8.43 37.74
C ASN A 303 -45.81 -9.13 36.76
N LYS A 304 -45.32 -10.07 35.94
CA LYS A 304 -46.12 -10.82 34.95
C LYS A 304 -46.41 -12.27 35.37
N GLY A 305 -45.69 -12.77 36.39
CA GLY A 305 -45.97 -14.06 37.05
C GLY A 305 -46.73 -13.86 38.35
#